data_AF-A0A644V9C5-F1
#
_entry.id   AF-A0A644V9C5-F1
#
_cell.length_a   1.000
_cell.length_b   1.000
_cell.length_c   1.000
_cell.angle_alpha   90.00
_cell.angle_beta   90.00
_cell.angle_gamma   90.00
#
_symmetry.space_group_name_H-M   'P 1'
#
loop_
_entity.id
_entity.type
_entity.pdbx_description
1 polymer ?
#
loop_
_entity_poly.entity_id
_entity_poly.type
_entity_poly.pdbx_seq_one_letter_code
_entity_poly.pdbx_strand_id
1 'polypeptide(L)'
;MKNLTFTKSRVLDYLWQYSRFYSQRLFECEEFSIEGKGYAAVTLLFSCFENICKSVTNDYDSSFYEVVKKLKENLSISEAEYHFLNQDEFCIRKIRNLFSHANISAINLVNHEDNRDILYPLTEEASCILLYKRISEIVFNLILKIISSHFLDASRERFQINLDSDIEKCKLEIKILTSKEMLVLKGLPEDYISDDLGIPEHAKIRLIENEPDANIYKDFTAKTPE
;
A
#
# COMPACT_ATOMS: atom_id res chain seq x y z
N MET A 1 -18.93 -16.69 17.44
CA MET A 1 -17.55 -16.93 17.93
C MET A 1 -16.84 -15.58 17.95
N LYS A 2 -16.05 -15.27 18.99
CA LYS A 2 -15.33 -13.99 19.07
C LYS A 2 -14.31 -13.93 17.92
N ASN A 3 -14.37 -12.90 17.08
CA ASN A 3 -13.29 -12.58 16.14
C ASN A 3 -12.03 -12.31 16.96
N LEU A 4 -10.98 -13.09 16.75
CA LEU A 4 -9.72 -12.94 17.45
C LEU A 4 -8.77 -12.12 16.57
N THR A 5 -8.65 -10.83 16.86
CA THR A 5 -7.59 -9.97 16.31
C THR A 5 -6.54 -9.72 17.39
N PHE A 6 -5.29 -9.68 16.98
CA PHE A 6 -4.14 -9.46 17.84
C PHE A 6 -3.54 -8.09 17.57
N THR A 7 -3.07 -7.44 18.63
CA THR A 7 -2.29 -6.21 18.48
C THR A 7 -0.98 -6.51 17.75
N LYS A 8 -0.45 -5.54 17.00
CA LYS A 8 0.84 -5.68 16.30
C LYS A 8 1.99 -6.15 17.19
N SER A 9 2.10 -5.60 18.41
CA SER A 9 3.12 -6.05 19.37
C SER A 9 3.00 -7.54 19.67
N ARG A 10 1.77 -8.06 19.83
CA ARG A 10 1.56 -9.48 20.08
C ARG A 10 1.80 -10.34 18.84
N VAL A 11 1.49 -9.83 17.65
CA VAL A 11 1.88 -10.47 16.38
C VAL A 11 3.41 -10.58 16.29
N LEU A 12 4.15 -9.53 16.63
CA LEU A 12 5.61 -9.53 16.65
C LEU A 12 6.16 -10.57 17.63
N ASP A 13 5.59 -10.70 18.82
CA ASP A 13 6.03 -11.70 19.81
C ASP A 13 5.88 -13.15 19.30
N TYR A 14 4.80 -13.45 18.58
CA TYR A 14 4.61 -14.76 17.95
C TYR A 14 5.53 -14.94 16.74
N LEU A 15 5.67 -13.89 15.92
CA LEU A 15 6.55 -13.93 14.76
C LEU A 15 8.02 -14.08 15.18
N TRP A 16 8.43 -13.54 16.32
CA TRP A 16 9.78 -13.69 16.87
C TRP A 16 10.13 -15.15 17.17
N GLN A 17 9.14 -15.93 17.64
CA GLN A 17 9.29 -17.36 17.88
C GLN A 17 9.41 -18.16 16.57
N TYR A 18 8.76 -17.70 15.50
CA TYR A 18 8.84 -18.31 14.18
C TYR A 18 10.12 -17.92 13.43
N SER A 19 10.43 -16.63 13.35
CA SER A 19 11.57 -16.05 12.66
C SER A 19 11.93 -14.69 13.23
N ARG A 20 13.07 -14.62 13.94
CA ARG A 20 13.62 -13.35 14.44
C ARG A 20 13.87 -12.34 13.33
N PHE A 21 14.30 -12.81 12.16
CA PHE A 21 14.53 -11.95 10.99
C PHE A 21 13.24 -11.25 10.54
N TYR A 22 12.15 -11.99 10.33
CA TYR A 22 10.89 -11.38 9.89
C TYR A 22 10.28 -10.50 10.97
N SER A 23 10.38 -10.90 12.24
CA SER A 23 9.94 -10.06 13.36
C SER A 23 10.70 -8.73 13.43
N GLN A 24 12.02 -8.75 13.21
CA GLN A 24 12.82 -7.53 13.20
C GLN A 24 12.44 -6.62 12.02
N ARG A 25 12.18 -7.19 10.83
CA ARG A 25 11.71 -6.41 9.67
C ARG A 25 10.36 -5.74 9.90
N LEU A 26 9.40 -6.42 10.53
CA LEU A 26 8.12 -5.80 10.86
C LEU A 26 8.24 -4.76 11.98
N PHE A 27 9.15 -4.96 12.94
CA PHE A 27 9.48 -3.94 13.93
C PHE A 27 10.05 -2.68 13.27
N GLU A 28 10.98 -2.83 12.32
CA GLU A 28 11.51 -1.72 11.50
C GLU A 28 10.40 -0.97 10.75
N CYS A 29 9.34 -1.66 10.30
CA CYS A 29 8.19 -1.01 9.64
C CYS A 29 7.46 -0.05 10.59
N GLU A 30 7.24 -0.46 11.84
CA GLU A 30 6.58 0.38 12.84
C GLU A 30 7.47 1.58 13.20
N GLU A 31 8.78 1.38 13.38
CA GLU A 31 9.73 2.47 13.64
C GLU A 31 9.73 3.49 12.50
N PHE A 32 9.80 3.04 11.24
CA PHE A 32 9.70 3.94 10.09
C PHE A 32 8.37 4.68 10.05
N SER A 33 7.27 4.03 10.42
CA SER A 33 5.97 4.71 10.51
C SER A 33 5.95 5.77 11.62
N ILE A 34 6.62 5.55 12.75
CA ILE A 34 6.69 6.50 13.86
C ILE A 34 7.59 7.69 13.50
N GLU A 35 8.69 7.43 12.81
CA GLU A 35 9.63 8.46 12.32
C GLU A 35 9.10 9.26 11.12
N GLY A 36 7.91 8.93 10.61
CA GLY A 36 7.32 9.61 9.45
C GLY A 36 7.93 9.22 8.11
N LYS A 37 8.65 8.10 8.03
CA LYS A 37 9.21 7.51 6.81
C LYS A 37 8.20 6.54 6.17
N GLY A 38 7.08 7.07 5.71
CA GLY A 38 5.96 6.29 5.18
C GLY A 38 6.30 5.43 3.97
N TYR A 39 7.06 5.95 3.00
CA TYR A 39 7.44 5.18 1.82
C TYR A 39 8.25 3.93 2.20
N ALA A 40 9.22 4.10 3.11
CA ALA A 40 10.02 3.01 3.64
C ALA A 40 9.17 2.01 4.45
N ALA A 41 8.24 2.49 5.28
CA ALA A 41 7.35 1.64 6.07
C ALA A 41 6.46 0.75 5.18
N VAL A 42 5.82 1.33 4.15
CA VAL A 42 4.92 0.60 3.25
C VAL A 42 5.68 -0.42 2.40
N THR A 43 6.80 0.00 1.80
CA THR A 43 7.60 -0.88 0.93
C THR A 43 8.21 -2.05 1.71
N LEU A 44 8.68 -1.80 2.93
CA LEU A 44 9.19 -2.85 3.80
C LEU A 44 8.09 -3.81 4.25
N LEU A 45 6.89 -3.30 4.59
CA LEU A 45 5.74 -4.12 4.94
C LEU A 45 5.38 -5.09 3.81
N PHE A 46 5.28 -4.58 2.58
CA PHE A 46 4.95 -5.42 1.42
C PHE A 46 6.02 -6.46 1.12
N SER A 47 7.30 -6.06 1.16
CA SER A 47 8.42 -6.97 0.93
C SER A 47 8.49 -8.06 2.00
N CYS A 48 8.35 -7.68 3.28
CA CYS A 48 8.35 -8.63 4.39
C CYS A 48 7.19 -9.60 4.27
N PHE A 49 5.99 -9.10 3.99
CA PHE A 49 4.79 -9.92 3.84
C PHE A 49 4.91 -10.93 2.69
N GLU A 50 5.35 -10.48 1.50
CA GLU A 50 5.57 -11.39 0.37
C GLU A 50 6.59 -12.49 0.73
N ASN A 51 7.71 -12.11 1.35
CA ASN A 51 8.75 -13.07 1.71
C ASN A 51 8.27 -14.09 2.75
N ILE A 52 7.45 -13.68 3.72
CA ILE A 52 6.82 -14.61 4.67
C ILE A 52 5.89 -15.57 3.94
N CYS A 53 5.04 -15.07 3.04
CA CYS A 53 4.13 -15.91 2.26
C CYS A 53 4.91 -16.96 1.45
N LYS A 54 5.96 -16.52 0.75
CA LYS A 54 6.87 -17.39 -0.03
C LYS A 54 7.57 -18.43 0.84
N SER A 55 8.02 -18.02 2.03
CA SER A 55 8.68 -18.92 2.96
C SER A 55 7.73 -20.01 3.48
N VAL A 56 6.51 -19.64 3.86
CA VAL A 56 5.48 -20.58 4.35
C VAL A 56 5.02 -21.55 3.27
N THR A 57 4.94 -21.11 2.00
CA THR A 57 4.61 -22.00 0.88
C THR A 57 5.82 -22.74 0.30
N ASN A 58 7.02 -22.48 0.81
CA ASN A 58 8.29 -22.94 0.25
C ASN A 58 8.40 -22.69 -1.27
N ASP A 59 8.00 -21.49 -1.70
CA ASP A 59 7.88 -21.09 -3.10
C ASP A 59 8.46 -19.70 -3.32
N TYR A 60 9.78 -19.64 -3.48
CA TYR A 60 10.52 -18.39 -3.61
C TYR A 60 10.50 -17.83 -5.04
N ASP A 61 10.34 -18.71 -6.03
CA ASP A 61 10.46 -18.38 -7.45
C ASP A 61 9.16 -17.86 -8.06
N SER A 62 8.01 -18.24 -7.48
CA SER A 62 6.71 -17.82 -8.02
C SER A 62 6.41 -16.36 -7.71
N SER A 63 5.51 -15.80 -8.53
CA SER A 63 4.97 -14.45 -8.27
C SER A 63 4.11 -14.45 -7.00
N PHE A 64 4.00 -13.29 -6.36
CA PHE A 64 3.14 -13.14 -5.19
C PHE A 64 1.67 -13.53 -5.46
N TYR A 65 1.19 -13.33 -6.68
CA TYR A 65 -0.15 -13.77 -7.09
C TYR A 65 -0.33 -15.28 -6.91
N GLU A 66 0.62 -16.08 -7.40
CA GLU A 66 0.58 -17.54 -7.33
C GLU A 66 0.76 -18.04 -5.88
N VAL A 67 1.63 -17.39 -5.11
CA VAL A 67 1.84 -17.71 -3.69
C VAL A 67 0.54 -17.53 -2.90
N VAL A 68 -0.15 -16.39 -3.09
CA VAL A 68 -1.43 -16.12 -2.42
C VAL A 68 -2.52 -17.10 -2.88
N LYS A 69 -2.51 -17.52 -4.15
CA LYS A 69 -3.40 -18.57 -4.64
C LYS A 69 -3.18 -19.91 -3.93
N LYS A 70 -1.92 -20.33 -3.73
CA LYS A 70 -1.57 -21.52 -2.95
C LYS A 70 -2.03 -21.43 -1.50
N LEU A 71 -1.87 -20.26 -0.86
CA LEU A 71 -2.36 -20.02 0.50
C LEU A 71 -3.89 -20.19 0.60
N LYS A 72 -4.63 -19.78 -0.43
CA LYS A 72 -6.07 -19.97 -0.52
C LYS A 72 -6.43 -21.45 -0.70
N GLU A 73 -5.76 -22.16 -1.60
CA GLU A 73 -5.97 -23.59 -1.86
C GLU A 73 -5.71 -24.46 -0.60
N ASN A 74 -4.72 -24.08 0.21
CA ASN A 74 -4.40 -24.75 1.48
C ASN A 74 -5.26 -24.30 2.66
N LEU A 75 -6.29 -23.47 2.43
CA LEU A 75 -7.19 -22.91 3.44
C LEU A 75 -6.49 -22.13 4.56
N SER A 76 -5.33 -21.52 4.27
CA SER A 76 -4.63 -20.62 5.20
C SER A 76 -5.28 -19.23 5.24
N ILE A 77 -6.03 -18.86 4.19
CA ILE A 77 -6.73 -17.57 4.07
C ILE A 77 -8.19 -17.73 3.59
N SER A 78 -9.06 -16.80 3.97
CA SER A 78 -10.47 -16.73 3.59
C SER A 78 -10.65 -16.22 2.14
N GLU A 79 -11.89 -16.21 1.65
CA GLU A 79 -12.20 -15.61 0.34
C GLU A 79 -12.00 -14.09 0.35
N ALA A 80 -12.50 -13.41 1.39
CA ALA A 80 -12.33 -11.98 1.55
C ALA A 80 -10.84 -11.59 1.64
N GLU A 81 -10.04 -12.38 2.37
CA GLU A 81 -8.59 -12.18 2.45
C GLU A 81 -7.91 -12.41 1.10
N TYR A 82 -8.33 -13.42 0.34
CA TYR A 82 -7.81 -13.64 -1.02
C TYR A 82 -8.15 -12.48 -1.96
N HIS A 83 -9.38 -11.95 -1.93
CA HIS A 83 -9.79 -10.79 -2.70
C HIS A 83 -8.97 -9.53 -2.35
N PHE A 84 -8.84 -9.24 -1.05
CA PHE A 84 -8.05 -8.14 -0.53
C PHE A 84 -6.58 -8.20 -0.96
N LEU A 85 -6.01 -9.40 -1.07
CA LEU A 85 -4.63 -9.59 -1.49
C LEU A 85 -4.44 -9.56 -3.01
N ASN A 86 -5.38 -10.11 -3.79
CA ASN A 86 -5.14 -10.45 -5.20
C ASN A 86 -6.16 -9.92 -6.23
N GLN A 87 -7.44 -9.80 -5.90
CA GLN A 87 -8.49 -9.63 -6.92
C GLN A 87 -9.22 -8.28 -6.89
N ASP A 88 -9.25 -7.59 -5.75
CA ASP A 88 -9.92 -6.28 -5.67
C ASP A 88 -9.29 -5.24 -6.59
N GLU A 89 -10.05 -4.21 -6.95
CA GLU A 89 -9.62 -3.12 -7.83
C GLU A 89 -8.30 -2.51 -7.36
N PHE A 90 -8.14 -2.35 -6.05
CA PHE A 90 -6.90 -1.91 -5.38
C PHE A 90 -6.46 -2.89 -4.28
N CYS A 91 -6.33 -4.17 -4.63
CA CYS A 91 -5.76 -5.18 -3.74
C CYS A 91 -4.28 -4.90 -3.40
N ILE A 92 -3.78 -5.49 -2.30
CA ILE A 92 -2.39 -5.30 -1.83
C ILE A 92 -1.35 -5.55 -2.93
N ARG A 93 -1.53 -6.61 -3.74
CA ARG A 93 -0.64 -6.89 -4.87
C ARG A 93 -0.57 -5.74 -5.87
N LYS A 94 -1.72 -5.17 -6.24
CA LYS A 94 -1.78 -4.04 -7.19
C LYS A 94 -1.13 -2.81 -6.59
N ILE A 95 -1.48 -2.47 -5.34
CA ILE A 95 -0.88 -1.32 -4.63
C ILE A 95 0.63 -1.47 -4.58
N ARG A 96 1.16 -2.62 -4.15
CA ARG A 96 2.61 -2.87 -4.14
C ARG A 96 3.23 -2.67 -5.52
N ASN A 97 2.59 -3.19 -6.57
CA ASN A 97 3.09 -2.99 -7.93
C ASN A 97 3.12 -1.49 -8.30
N LEU A 98 2.12 -0.70 -7.89
CA LEU A 98 2.11 0.77 -8.07
C LEU A 98 3.35 1.46 -7.46
N PHE A 99 3.81 1.02 -6.29
CA PHE A 99 5.05 1.54 -5.68
C PHE A 99 6.32 1.21 -6.47
N SER A 100 6.29 0.19 -7.34
CA SER A 100 7.42 -0.16 -8.21
C SER A 100 7.38 0.53 -9.59
N HIS A 101 6.30 1.25 -9.91
CA HIS A 101 6.14 1.92 -11.19
C HIS A 101 6.83 3.29 -11.19
N ALA A 102 7.42 3.64 -12.34
CA ALA A 102 8.12 4.91 -12.55
C ALA A 102 7.24 6.17 -12.52
N ASN A 103 5.92 6.02 -12.33
CA ASN A 103 4.92 7.10 -12.38
C ASN A 103 4.18 7.25 -11.04
N ILE A 104 4.84 6.95 -9.91
CA ILE A 104 4.21 7.07 -8.58
C ILE A 104 3.66 8.47 -8.31
N SER A 105 4.21 9.49 -8.97
CA SER A 105 3.74 10.89 -8.97
C SER A 105 2.32 11.10 -9.48
N ALA A 106 1.80 10.19 -10.31
CA ALA A 106 0.42 10.24 -10.76
C ALA A 106 -0.56 9.55 -9.79
N ILE A 107 -0.07 8.87 -8.76
CA ILE A 107 -0.86 7.95 -7.94
C ILE A 107 -1.22 8.62 -6.62
N ASN A 108 -2.53 8.65 -6.34
CA ASN A 108 -3.08 9.33 -5.17
C ASN A 108 -4.00 8.38 -4.41
N LEU A 109 -3.88 8.37 -3.08
CA LEU A 109 -4.92 7.82 -2.22
C LEU A 109 -6.07 8.83 -2.13
N VAL A 110 -7.31 8.36 -2.24
CA VAL A 110 -8.51 9.21 -2.18
C VAL A 110 -9.15 9.10 -0.80
N ASN A 111 -9.46 10.24 -0.18
CA ASN A 111 -10.37 10.32 0.95
C ASN A 111 -11.59 11.15 0.60
N HIS A 112 -12.74 10.68 1.07
CA HIS A 112 -14.00 11.41 1.02
C HIS A 112 -14.17 12.18 2.33
N GLU A 113 -13.94 13.49 2.29
CA GLU A 113 -14.08 14.40 3.44
C GLU A 113 -15.01 15.54 3.05
N ASP A 114 -16.05 15.81 3.84
CA ASP A 114 -17.00 16.91 3.64
C ASP A 114 -17.57 17.02 2.20
N ASN A 115 -17.96 15.89 1.61
CA ASN A 115 -18.44 15.77 0.21
C ASN A 115 -17.43 16.22 -0.86
N ARG A 116 -16.12 16.14 -0.56
CA ARG A 116 -15.05 16.38 -1.54
C ARG A 116 -14.04 15.24 -1.52
N ASP A 117 -13.48 15.00 -2.70
CA ASP A 117 -12.38 14.06 -2.88
C ASP A 117 -11.07 14.79 -2.56
N ILE A 118 -10.40 14.35 -1.50
CA ILE A 118 -9.05 14.80 -1.16
C ILE A 118 -8.06 13.78 -1.71
N LEU A 119 -7.14 14.27 -2.54
CA LEU A 119 -6.07 13.48 -3.12
C LEU A 119 -4.82 13.56 -2.25
N TYR A 120 -4.31 12.40 -1.85
CA TYR A 120 -3.08 12.23 -1.09
C TYR A 120 -2.01 11.58 -1.98
N PRO A 121 -1.07 12.37 -2.54
CA PRO A 121 -0.07 11.84 -3.46
C PRO A 121 0.85 10.83 -2.79
N LEU A 122 1.05 9.65 -3.39
CA LEU A 122 1.92 8.61 -2.83
C LEU A 122 3.43 8.92 -2.96
N THR A 123 3.79 10.05 -3.56
CA THR A 123 5.14 10.64 -3.47
C THR A 123 5.41 11.27 -2.11
N GLU A 124 4.37 11.62 -1.35
CA GLU A 124 4.52 12.22 -0.03
C GLU A 124 4.58 11.16 1.07
N GLU A 125 5.52 11.34 2.00
CA GLU A 125 5.70 10.47 3.15
C GLU A 125 4.43 10.39 4.02
N ALA A 126 3.74 11.51 4.21
CA ALA A 126 2.51 11.57 5.01
C ALA A 126 1.36 10.74 4.41
N SER A 127 1.20 10.78 3.09
CA SER A 127 0.24 9.95 2.35
C SER A 127 0.58 8.46 2.47
N CYS A 128 1.87 8.12 2.40
CA CYS A 128 2.32 6.75 2.62
C CYS A 128 2.07 6.27 4.06
N ILE A 129 2.25 7.13 5.07
CA ILE A 129 1.88 6.83 6.46
C ILE A 129 0.38 6.58 6.59
N LEU A 130 -0.46 7.37 5.90
CA LEU A 130 -1.91 7.16 5.90
C LEU A 130 -2.26 5.78 5.32
N LEU A 131 -1.66 5.41 4.18
CA LEU A 131 -1.80 4.08 3.59
C LEU A 131 -1.35 2.99 4.57
N TYR A 132 -0.15 3.13 5.16
CA TYR A 132 0.38 2.18 6.14
C TYR A 132 -0.59 1.93 7.30
N LYS A 133 -1.14 3.00 7.88
CA LYS A 133 -2.11 2.90 8.99
C LYS A 133 -3.39 2.16 8.60
N ARG A 134 -3.85 2.27 7.34
CA ARG A 134 -5.05 1.58 6.86
C ARG A 134 -4.86 0.07 6.69
N ILE A 135 -3.67 -0.35 6.30
CA ILE A 135 -3.42 -1.74 5.89
C ILE A 135 -2.64 -2.56 6.91
N SER A 136 -1.78 -1.93 7.71
CA SER A 136 -0.78 -2.64 8.52
C SER A 136 -1.41 -3.57 9.55
N GLU A 137 -2.50 -3.20 10.21
CA GLU A 137 -3.15 -4.08 11.20
C GLU A 137 -3.65 -5.39 10.57
N ILE A 138 -4.29 -5.28 9.40
CA ILE A 138 -4.80 -6.43 8.63
C ILE A 138 -3.64 -7.29 8.18
N VAL A 139 -2.58 -6.68 7.63
CA VAL A 139 -1.40 -7.42 7.14
C VAL A 139 -0.65 -8.13 8.28
N PHE A 140 -0.48 -7.50 9.44
CA PHE A 140 0.14 -8.14 10.61
C PHE A 140 -0.67 -9.36 11.08
N ASN A 141 -1.99 -9.23 11.17
CA ASN A 141 -2.85 -10.34 11.57
C ASN A 141 -2.91 -11.45 10.50
N LEU A 142 -2.87 -11.10 9.20
CA LEU A 142 -2.73 -12.06 8.11
C LEU A 142 -1.43 -12.84 8.21
N ILE A 143 -0.32 -12.17 8.50
CA ILE A 143 0.98 -12.81 8.74
C ILE A 143 0.83 -13.85 9.83
N LEU A 144 0.31 -13.47 11.01
CA LEU A 144 0.12 -14.38 12.14
C LEU A 144 -0.75 -15.58 11.75
N LYS A 145 -1.85 -15.34 11.05
CA LYS A 145 -2.76 -16.40 10.57
C LYS A 145 -2.00 -17.40 9.68
N ILE A 146 -1.28 -16.90 8.68
CA ILE A 146 -0.51 -17.71 7.73
C ILE A 146 0.56 -18.52 8.45
N ILE A 147 1.40 -17.90 9.30
CA ILE A 147 2.46 -18.63 10.00
C ILE A 147 1.88 -19.66 10.98
N SER A 148 0.76 -19.36 11.64
CA SER A 148 0.14 -20.25 12.62
C SER A 148 -0.32 -21.57 11.99
N SER A 149 -0.70 -21.54 10.71
CA SER A 149 -1.05 -22.73 9.95
C SER A 149 0.13 -23.69 9.72
N HIS A 150 1.37 -23.19 9.87
CA HIS A 150 2.61 -23.93 9.60
C HIS A 150 3.35 -24.39 10.87
N PHE A 151 3.28 -23.68 12.00
CA PHE A 151 4.01 -24.08 13.22
C PHE A 151 3.14 -24.68 14.33
N LEU A 152 1.82 -24.44 14.32
CA LEU A 152 0.91 -25.13 15.24
C LEU A 152 0.52 -26.44 14.58
N ASP A 153 1.11 -27.54 15.05
CA ASP A 153 0.69 -28.90 14.71
C ASP A 153 -0.84 -29.02 14.78
N ALA A 154 -1.42 -29.86 13.94
CA ALA A 154 -2.86 -30.10 13.82
C ALA A 154 -3.59 -30.47 15.14
N SER A 155 -2.85 -30.67 16.24
CA SER A 155 -3.33 -30.92 17.59
C SER A 155 -3.48 -29.66 18.47
N ARG A 156 -2.97 -28.50 18.04
CA ARG A 156 -3.16 -27.20 18.69
C ARG A 156 -4.09 -26.34 17.86
N GLU A 157 -5.11 -25.79 18.48
CA GLU A 157 -6.08 -24.89 17.84
C GLU A 157 -5.36 -23.80 17.06
N ARG A 158 -5.46 -23.84 15.72
CA ARG A 158 -5.02 -22.73 14.87
C ARG A 158 -5.68 -21.46 15.38
N PHE A 159 -4.95 -20.34 15.41
CA PHE A 159 -5.58 -19.07 15.77
C PHE A 159 -6.73 -18.80 14.79
N GLN A 160 -7.95 -18.69 15.31
CA GLN A 160 -9.13 -18.38 14.52
C GLN A 160 -9.22 -16.87 14.28
N ILE A 161 -8.25 -16.38 13.51
CA ILE A 161 -8.17 -14.99 13.09
C ILE A 161 -9.16 -14.79 11.93
N ASN A 162 -10.13 -13.91 12.15
CA ASN A 162 -11.12 -13.52 11.17
C ASN A 162 -10.99 -12.01 10.91
N LEU A 163 -10.58 -11.67 9.69
CA LEU A 163 -10.33 -10.29 9.26
C LEU A 163 -11.39 -9.78 8.29
N ASP A 164 -12.41 -10.57 7.96
CA ASP A 164 -13.39 -10.23 6.93
C ASP A 164 -14.06 -8.87 7.24
N SER A 165 -14.40 -8.61 8.51
CA SER A 165 -15.00 -7.33 8.91
C SER A 165 -14.03 -6.15 8.89
N ASP A 166 -12.74 -6.40 9.10
CA ASP A 166 -11.72 -5.34 9.08
C ASP A 166 -11.34 -5.00 7.64
N ILE A 167 -11.30 -6.01 6.76
CA ILE A 167 -11.16 -5.85 5.31
C ILE A 167 -12.34 -5.07 4.74
N GLU A 168 -13.59 -5.41 5.12
CA GLU A 168 -14.77 -4.70 4.64
C GLU A 168 -14.77 -3.21 5.04
N LYS A 169 -14.23 -2.89 6.23
CA LYS A 169 -14.06 -1.51 6.69
C LYS A 169 -12.86 -0.81 6.04
N CYS A 170 -11.89 -1.56 5.52
CA CYS A 170 -10.71 -1.05 4.85
C CYS A 170 -11.08 -0.56 3.45
N LYS A 171 -11.67 0.64 3.36
CA LYS A 171 -11.94 1.30 2.08
C LYS A 171 -10.67 1.96 1.57
N LEU A 172 -10.03 1.29 0.61
CA LEU A 172 -8.91 1.84 -0.15
C LEU A 172 -9.41 2.27 -1.52
N GLU A 173 -9.25 3.54 -1.82
CA GLU A 173 -9.55 4.10 -3.13
C GLU A 173 -8.29 4.80 -3.63
N ILE A 174 -7.85 4.45 -4.83
CA ILE A 174 -6.66 5.02 -5.44
C ILE A 174 -7.07 5.63 -6.76
N LYS A 175 -6.66 6.87 -7.00
CA LYS A 175 -6.82 7.54 -8.28
C LYS A 175 -5.47 7.66 -8.95
N ILE A 176 -5.36 7.15 -10.17
CA ILE A 176 -4.21 7.38 -11.05
C ILE A 176 -4.60 8.51 -11.98
N LEU A 177 -3.92 9.65 -11.84
CA LEU A 177 -4.15 10.82 -12.66
C LEU A 177 -3.56 10.63 -14.06
N THR A 178 -4.28 11.13 -15.05
CA THR A 178 -3.73 11.34 -16.40
C THR A 178 -2.78 12.53 -16.43
N SER A 179 -1.93 12.59 -17.44
CA SER A 179 -1.05 13.73 -17.72
C SER A 179 -1.82 15.05 -17.80
N LYS A 180 -3.02 15.05 -18.39
CA LYS A 180 -3.90 16.21 -18.48
C LYS A 180 -4.38 16.67 -17.09
N GLU A 181 -4.83 15.74 -16.25
CA GLU A 181 -5.24 16.06 -14.88
C GLU A 181 -4.07 16.60 -14.04
N MET A 182 -2.86 16.04 -14.22
CA MET A 182 -1.67 16.53 -13.53
C MET A 182 -1.30 17.96 -13.95
N LEU A 183 -1.40 18.30 -15.24
CA LEU A 183 -1.17 19.66 -15.73
C LEU A 183 -2.11 20.66 -15.06
N VAL A 184 -3.41 20.34 -15.00
CA VAL A 184 -4.42 21.18 -14.36
C VAL A 184 -4.10 21.39 -12.87
N LEU A 185 -3.68 20.35 -12.16
CA LEU A 185 -3.26 20.46 -10.75
C LEU A 185 -2.04 21.38 -10.57
N LYS A 186 -1.09 21.35 -11.52
CA LYS A 186 0.06 22.25 -11.54
C LYS A 186 -0.28 23.70 -11.96
N GLY A 187 -1.53 23.97 -12.34
CA GLY A 187 -1.97 25.28 -12.82
C GLY A 187 -1.63 25.56 -14.29
N LEU A 188 -1.36 24.51 -15.07
CA LEU A 188 -1.09 24.57 -16.51
C LEU A 188 -2.35 24.17 -17.31
N PRO A 189 -2.49 24.66 -18.55
CA PRO A 189 -3.55 24.20 -19.46
C PRO A 189 -3.45 22.69 -19.72
N GLU A 190 -4.60 22.01 -19.88
CA GLU A 190 -4.66 20.56 -20.13
C GLU A 190 -3.99 20.14 -21.46
N ASP A 191 -3.89 21.07 -22.40
CA ASP A 191 -3.30 20.90 -23.73
C ASP A 191 -1.85 21.41 -23.82
N TYR A 192 -1.23 21.74 -22.68
CA TYR A 192 0.15 22.25 -22.62
C TYR A 192 1.15 21.29 -23.30
N ILE A 193 0.92 19.98 -23.22
CA ILE A 193 1.65 18.96 -23.99
C ILE A 193 0.72 18.42 -25.07
N SER A 194 1.01 18.76 -26.33
CA SER A 194 0.20 18.30 -27.48
C SER A 194 0.20 16.77 -27.61
N ASP A 195 -0.99 16.21 -27.84
CA ASP A 195 -1.19 14.79 -28.12
C ASP A 195 -0.57 14.36 -29.47
N ASP A 196 -0.35 15.31 -30.39
CA ASP A 196 0.20 15.07 -31.73
C ASP A 196 1.71 14.75 -31.72
N LEU A 197 2.38 14.97 -30.59
CA LEU A 197 3.82 14.70 -30.43
C LEU A 197 4.15 13.21 -30.36
N GLY A 198 3.16 12.31 -30.29
CA GLY A 198 3.36 10.87 -30.21
C GLY A 198 4.08 10.40 -28.93
N ILE A 199 4.14 11.27 -27.91
CA ILE A 199 4.80 10.96 -26.64
C ILE A 199 3.91 10.01 -25.83
N PRO A 200 4.43 8.85 -25.35
CA PRO A 200 3.67 7.95 -24.51
C PRO A 200 3.26 8.59 -23.18
N GLU A 201 2.11 8.19 -22.63
CA GLU A 201 1.55 8.77 -21.40
C GLU A 201 2.51 8.78 -20.21
N HIS A 202 3.21 7.67 -19.98
CA HIS A 202 4.20 7.55 -18.92
C HIS A 202 5.42 8.49 -19.09
N ALA A 203 5.73 8.91 -20.32
CA ALA A 203 6.77 9.91 -20.57
C ALA A 203 6.23 11.33 -20.32
N LYS A 204 4.96 11.61 -20.69
CA LYS A 204 4.30 12.88 -20.37
C LYS A 204 4.24 13.13 -18.86
N ILE A 205 3.80 12.14 -18.08
CA ILE A 205 3.73 12.22 -16.61
C ILE A 205 5.09 12.61 -16.01
N ARG A 206 6.18 11.97 -16.46
CA ARG A 206 7.55 12.26 -15.97
C ARG A 206 8.03 13.67 -16.34
N LEU A 207 7.65 14.17 -17.51
CA LEU A 207 7.96 15.56 -17.88
C LEU A 207 7.25 16.52 -16.94
N ILE A 208 5.94 16.33 -16.74
CA ILE A 208 5.12 17.18 -15.88
C ILE A 208 5.63 17.17 -14.44
N GLU A 209 6.04 16.02 -13.91
CA GLU A 209 6.60 15.92 -12.55
C GLU A 209 7.81 16.85 -12.35
N ASN A 210 8.71 16.93 -13.34
CA ASN A 210 9.92 17.76 -13.29
C ASN A 210 9.66 19.26 -13.53
N GLU A 211 8.47 19.64 -13.99
CA GLU A 211 8.11 21.05 -14.17
C GLU A 211 7.77 21.71 -12.82
N PRO A 212 8.20 22.96 -12.56
CA PRO A 212 7.76 23.70 -11.39
C PRO A 212 6.27 24.04 -11.49
N ASP A 213 5.59 24.08 -10.34
CA ASP A 213 4.17 24.43 -10.32
C ASP A 213 3.97 25.89 -10.72
N ALA A 214 3.08 26.14 -11.69
CA ALA A 214 2.79 27.48 -12.19
C ALA A 214 2.13 28.37 -11.12
N ASN A 215 1.48 27.75 -10.12
CA ASN A 215 0.83 28.44 -9.01
C ASN A 215 1.80 29.09 -8.00
N ILE A 216 3.11 28.77 -8.03
CA ILE A 216 4.10 29.35 -7.10
C ILE A 216 4.36 30.85 -7.39
N TYR A 217 4.08 31.32 -8.60
CA TYR A 217 4.38 32.71 -9.00
C TYR A 217 3.25 33.72 -8.78
N LYS A 218 2.06 33.32 -8.31
CA LYS A 218 0.94 34.26 -8.11
C LYS A 218 1.07 35.14 -6.85
N ASP A 219 1.98 34.83 -5.92
CA ASP A 219 2.10 35.55 -4.63
C ASP A 219 3.29 36.53 -4.53
N PHE A 220 4.00 36.87 -5.61
CA PHE A 220 5.14 37.82 -5.57
C PHE A 220 4.95 39.15 -6.34
N THR A 221 3.71 39.57 -6.61
CA THR A 221 3.44 40.93 -7.10
C THR A 221 2.37 41.63 -6.29
N ALA A 222 2.63 41.85 -5.00
CA ALA A 222 1.85 42.80 -4.21
C ALA A 222 2.77 43.81 -3.50
N LYS A 223 2.76 45.01 -4.10
CA LYS A 223 3.16 46.33 -3.59
C LYS A 223 4.60 46.79 -3.86
N THR A 224 4.78 47.45 -5.01
CA THR A 224 5.55 48.70 -5.05
C THR A 224 4.76 49.77 -4.28
N PRO A 225 5.32 50.41 -3.23
CA PRO A 225 4.73 51.61 -2.65
C PRO A 225 4.98 52.79 -3.58
N GLU A 226 3.93 53.57 -3.84
CA GLU A 226 4.02 54.95 -4.36
C GLU A 226 4.65 55.89 -3.33
#